data_AF-A0A520CQT9-F1
#
_entry.id   AF-A0A520CQT9-F1
#
_cell.length_a   1.000
_cell.length_b   1.000
_cell.length_c   1.000
_cell.angle_alpha   90.00
_cell.angle_beta   90.00
_cell.angle_gamma   90.00
#
_symmetry.space_group_name_H-M   'P 1'
#
loop_
_entity.id
_entity.type
_entity.pdbx_description
1 polymer ?
#
loop_
_entity_poly.entity_id
_entity_poly.type
_entity_poly.pdbx_seq_one_letter_code
_entity_poly.pdbx_strand_id
1 'polypeptide(L)'
;MNILFLTLRTFSSTGGIEKVGRAFSKVLSDLNAEKKIGDYFISSMYDDQPDETYVKSSNFKGFNGKRILFAFNILQQSISFDTILLSHINLLVFARMIKKIYPQKRIILMAHGIEVW
;
A
#
# COMPACT_ATOMS: atom_id res chain seq x y z
N MET A 1 6.78 -10.32 10.03
CA MET A 1 5.49 -9.75 9.57
C MET A 1 5.73 -9.15 8.20
N ASN A 2 5.07 -9.66 7.17
CA ASN A 2 5.19 -9.13 5.82
C ASN A 2 4.01 -8.20 5.51
N ILE A 3 4.30 -7.01 4.97
CA ILE A 3 3.32 -5.92 4.81
C ILE A 3 3.09 -5.56 3.34
N LEU A 4 1.85 -5.64 2.87
CA LEU A 4 1.44 -5.04 1.59
C LEU A 4 0.73 -3.71 1.87
N PHE A 5 1.34 -2.60 1.44
CA PHE A 5 0.76 -1.27 1.58
C PHE A 5 0.06 -0.85 0.29
N LEU A 6 -1.26 -0.67 0.37
CA LEU A 6 -2.10 -0.23 -0.73
C LEU A 6 -2.34 1.27 -0.61
N THR A 7 -2.06 1.99 -1.69
CA THR A 7 -2.26 3.44 -1.78
C THR A 7 -3.06 3.80 -3.02
N LEU A 8 -3.82 4.90 -2.95
CA LEU A 8 -4.42 5.47 -4.16
C LEU A 8 -3.35 6.25 -4.93
N ARG A 9 -2.70 7.19 -4.25
CA ARG A 9 -1.68 8.08 -4.79
C ARG A 9 -0.74 8.50 -3.66
N THR A 10 0.56 8.51 -3.94
CA THR A 10 1.62 8.83 -2.99
C THR A 10 2.66 9.78 -3.58
N PHE A 11 3.06 9.57 -4.83
CA PHE A 11 4.20 10.28 -5.43
C PHE A 11 3.82 11.24 -6.58
N SER A 12 2.74 10.95 -7.32
CA SER A 12 2.31 11.73 -8.49
C SER A 12 1.46 12.98 -8.18
N SER A 13 1.21 13.28 -6.90
CA SER A 13 0.51 14.49 -6.44
C SER A 13 1.10 14.99 -5.14
N THR A 14 0.82 16.25 -4.80
CA THR A 14 1.23 16.86 -3.54
C THR A 14 -0.01 17.27 -2.74
N GLY A 15 -0.13 16.72 -1.54
CA GLY A 15 -1.21 17.00 -0.60
C GLY A 15 -0.89 16.41 0.77
N GLY A 16 -1.78 16.63 1.75
CA GLY A 16 -1.57 16.14 3.11
C GLY A 16 -1.54 14.61 3.19
N ILE A 17 -2.46 13.95 2.51
CA ILE A 17 -2.56 12.48 2.46
C ILE A 17 -1.34 11.90 1.75
N GLU A 18 -0.90 12.49 0.64
CA GLU A 18 0.28 12.06 -0.10
C GLU A 18 1.55 12.17 0.75
N LYS A 19 1.71 13.26 1.53
CA LYS A 19 2.84 13.40 2.47
C LYS A 19 2.86 12.29 3.53
N VAL A 20 1.70 11.93 4.08
CA VAL A 20 1.58 10.80 5.01
C VAL A 20 1.97 9.49 4.31
N GLY A 21 1.48 9.26 3.09
CA GLY A 21 1.83 8.07 2.30
C GLY A 21 3.35 7.96 2.03
N ARG A 22 4.01 9.08 1.70
CA ARG A 22 5.47 9.11 1.49
C ARG A 22 6.24 8.83 2.77
N ALA A 23 5.88 9.50 3.86
CA ALA A 23 6.49 9.25 5.18
C ALA A 23 6.33 7.79 5.59
N PHE A 24 5.14 7.20 5.38
CA PHE A 24 4.89 5.81 5.71
C PHE A 24 5.70 4.85 4.82
N SER A 25 5.86 5.17 3.53
CA SER A 25 6.72 4.40 2.61
C SER A 25 8.16 4.37 3.11
N LYS A 26 8.68 5.51 3.58
CA LYS A 26 10.03 5.61 4.18
C LYS A 26 10.15 4.81 5.47
N VAL A 27 9.16 4.90 6.35
CA VAL A 27 9.15 4.12 7.60
C VAL A 27 9.19 2.61 7.32
N LEU A 28 8.43 2.11 6.34
CA LEU A 28 8.50 0.69 5.96
C LEU A 28 9.88 0.30 5.42
N SER A 29 10.48 1.15 4.59
CA SER A 29 11.84 0.94 4.08
C SER A 29 12.88 0.87 5.21
N ASP A 30 12.81 1.79 6.17
CA ASP A 30 13.74 1.85 7.31
C ASP A 30 13.56 0.65 8.24
N LEU A 31 12.32 0.31 8.59
CA LEU A 31 12.03 -0.86 9.44
C LEU A 31 12.47 -2.17 8.80
N ASN A 32 12.37 -2.31 7.47
CA ASN A 32 12.86 -3.48 6.75
C ASN A 32 14.40 -3.51 6.72
N ALA A 33 15.06 -2.37 6.48
CA ALA A 33 16.51 -2.26 6.55
C ALA A 33 17.07 -2.60 7.94
N GLU A 34 16.35 -2.18 8.99
CA GLU A 34 16.65 -2.50 10.40
C GLU A 34 16.20 -3.92 10.82
N LYS A 35 15.65 -4.72 9.90
CA LYS A 35 15.13 -6.09 10.15
C LYS A 35 14.07 -6.17 11.25
N LYS A 36 13.35 -5.07 11.52
CA LYS A 36 12.24 -5.01 12.49
C LYS A 36 10.94 -5.56 11.92
N ILE A 37 10.82 -5.56 10.59
CA ILE A 37 9.74 -6.23 9.85
C ILE A 37 10.34 -7.24 8.87
N GLY A 38 9.50 -8.13 8.32
CA GLY A 38 9.88 -8.99 7.20
C GLY A 38 9.85 -8.19 5.91
N ASP A 39 9.32 -8.76 4.83
CA ASP A 39 9.22 -8.07 3.55
C ASP A 39 8.11 -7.02 3.54
N TYR A 40 8.27 -6.02 2.69
CA TYR A 40 7.21 -5.06 2.39
C TYR A 40 7.13 -4.79 0.90
N PHE A 41 5.92 -4.44 0.45
CA PHE A 41 5.70 -3.97 -0.90
C PHE A 41 4.60 -2.92 -0.94
N ILE A 42 4.75 -1.95 -1.84
CA ILE A 42 3.80 -0.84 -1.99
C ILE A 42 3.15 -0.94 -3.36
N SER A 43 1.83 -1.02 -3.39
CA SER A 43 1.04 -0.96 -4.64
C SER A 43 0.24 0.32 -4.67
N SER A 44 0.48 1.16 -5.67
CA SER A 44 -0.22 2.44 -5.84
C SER A 44 -1.10 2.43 -7.09
N MET A 45 -2.39 2.76 -6.90
CA MET A 45 -3.36 2.71 -8.00
C MET A 45 -3.05 3.71 -9.11
N TYR A 46 -2.69 4.95 -8.75
CA TYR A 46 -2.59 6.07 -9.68
C TYR A 46 -1.16 6.55 -9.94
N ASP A 47 -0.19 6.18 -9.10
CA ASP A 47 1.22 6.47 -9.40
C ASP A 47 1.74 5.58 -10.53
N ASP A 48 2.86 6.00 -11.14
CA ASP A 48 3.64 5.20 -12.09
C ASP A 48 4.93 4.72 -11.41
N GLN A 49 5.77 5.67 -10.99
CA GLN A 49 7.06 5.41 -10.36
C GLN A 49 7.09 5.91 -8.90
N PRO A 50 7.92 5.30 -8.03
CA PRO A 50 8.18 5.84 -6.71
C PRO A 50 9.16 7.00 -6.76
N ASP A 51 9.30 7.68 -5.63
CA ASP A 51 10.50 8.47 -5.33
C ASP A 51 11.46 7.59 -4.52
N GLU A 52 12.65 7.33 -5.08
CA GLU A 52 13.65 6.44 -4.48
C GLU A 52 14.24 6.97 -3.16
N THR A 53 14.01 8.24 -2.84
CA THR A 53 14.31 8.81 -1.51
C THR A 53 13.47 8.16 -0.41
N TYR A 54 12.26 7.68 -0.75
CA TYR A 54 11.31 7.10 0.20
C TYR A 54 11.25 5.57 0.12
N VAL A 55 11.30 4.99 -1.09
CA VAL A 55 11.16 3.54 -1.29
C VAL A 55 11.90 3.09 -2.55
N LYS A 56 12.58 1.95 -2.47
CA LYS A 56 13.24 1.36 -3.65
C LYS A 56 12.22 0.94 -4.70
N SER A 57 12.55 1.13 -5.97
CA SER A 57 11.75 0.67 -7.11
C SER A 57 11.43 -0.83 -7.09
N SER A 58 12.29 -1.65 -6.47
CA SER A 58 12.04 -3.08 -6.28
C SER A 58 10.86 -3.40 -5.34
N ASN A 59 10.49 -2.47 -4.46
CA ASN A 59 9.48 -2.65 -3.42
C ASN A 59 8.22 -1.81 -3.70
N PHE A 60 8.09 -1.30 -4.92
CA PHE A 60 6.99 -0.45 -5.32
C PHE A 60 6.46 -0.83 -6.70
N LYS A 61 5.15 -0.71 -6.89
CA LYS A 61 4.52 -0.76 -8.21
C LYS A 61 3.39 0.24 -8.33
N GLY A 62 3.53 1.15 -9.29
CA GLY A 62 2.46 2.02 -9.75
C GLY A 62 1.66 1.35 -10.87
N PHE A 63 0.36 1.63 -10.91
CA PHE A 63 -0.55 1.08 -11.93
C PHE A 63 -1.08 2.15 -12.89
N ASN A 64 -0.73 3.42 -12.70
CA ASN A 64 -1.12 4.54 -13.56
C ASN A 64 -2.61 4.52 -13.94
N GLY A 65 -3.48 4.28 -12.94
CA GLY A 65 -4.94 4.23 -13.09
C GLY A 65 -5.51 2.91 -13.61
N LYS A 66 -4.70 1.90 -13.94
CA LYS A 66 -5.16 0.58 -14.43
C LYS A 66 -5.74 -0.27 -13.30
N ARG A 67 -6.96 0.05 -12.86
CA ARG A 67 -7.65 -0.55 -11.70
C ARG A 67 -7.78 -2.08 -11.75
N ILE A 68 -8.02 -2.65 -12.94
CA ILE A 68 -8.14 -4.10 -13.10
C ILE A 68 -6.80 -4.78 -12.86
N LEU A 69 -5.72 -4.23 -13.44
CA LEU A 69 -4.37 -4.75 -13.25
C LEU A 69 -3.91 -4.59 -11.80
N PHE A 70 -4.28 -3.48 -11.16
CA PHE A 70 -4.08 -3.26 -9.73
C PHE A 70 -4.78 -4.35 -8.92
N ALA A 71 -6.06 -4.63 -9.18
CA ALA A 71 -6.84 -5.66 -8.50
C ALA A 71 -6.21 -7.06 -8.61
N PHE A 72 -5.79 -7.47 -9.81
CA PHE A 72 -5.11 -8.76 -9.99
C PHE A 72 -3.78 -8.82 -9.25
N ASN A 73 -2.97 -7.76 -9.32
CA ASN A 73 -1.68 -7.75 -8.67
C ASN A 73 -1.80 -7.81 -7.14
N ILE A 74 -2.68 -7.03 -6.53
CA ILE A 74 -2.83 -7.07 -5.07
C ILE A 74 -3.34 -8.43 -4.58
N LEU A 75 -4.17 -9.13 -5.37
CA LEU A 75 -4.61 -10.49 -5.06
C LEU A 75 -3.43 -11.46 -5.09
N GLN A 76 -2.61 -11.41 -6.14
CA GLN A 76 -1.43 -12.24 -6.27
C GLN A 76 -0.42 -11.96 -5.15
N GLN A 77 -0.14 -10.68 -4.87
CA GLN A 77 0.80 -10.30 -3.82
C GLN A 77 0.30 -10.69 -2.44
N SER A 78 -1.02 -10.61 -2.19
CA SER A 78 -1.62 -10.99 -0.90
C SER A 78 -1.31 -12.44 -0.50
N ILE A 79 -0.86 -13.30 -1.41
CA ILE A 79 -0.36 -14.65 -1.06
C ILE A 79 0.82 -14.55 -0.08
N SER A 80 1.83 -13.73 -0.38
CA SER A 80 3.10 -13.62 0.34
C SER A 80 3.10 -12.64 1.53
N PHE A 81 2.08 -11.78 1.61
CA PHE A 81 1.96 -10.77 2.66
C PHE A 81 0.85 -11.12 3.64
N ASP A 82 1.10 -11.00 4.95
CA ASP A 82 0.13 -11.38 5.99
C ASP A 82 -0.71 -10.20 6.46
N THR A 83 -0.16 -8.99 6.34
CA THR A 83 -0.80 -7.73 6.72
C THR A 83 -1.00 -6.85 5.50
N ILE A 84 -2.24 -6.43 5.27
CA ILE A 84 -2.62 -5.50 4.21
C ILE A 84 -2.95 -4.16 4.87
N LEU A 85 -2.15 -3.15 4.58
CA LEU A 85 -2.34 -1.80 5.06
C LEU A 85 -2.98 -0.95 3.96
N LEU A 86 -4.02 -0.20 4.30
CA LEU A 86 -4.75 0.66 3.36
C LEU A 86 -4.53 2.12 3.73
N SER A 87 -4.17 2.96 2.76
CA SER A 87 -3.99 4.39 3.01
C SER A 87 -5.27 5.22 2.97
N HIS A 88 -6.42 4.65 2.57
CA HIS A 88 -7.66 5.41 2.34
C HIS A 88 -8.87 4.46 2.31
N ILE A 89 -10.03 4.94 2.77
CA ILE A 89 -11.31 4.21 2.76
C ILE A 89 -11.69 3.65 1.37
N ASN A 90 -11.36 4.34 0.28
CA ASN A 90 -11.68 3.89 -1.09
C ASN A 90 -11.02 2.55 -1.46
N LEU A 91 -10.01 2.12 -0.70
CA LEU A 91 -9.36 0.82 -0.90
C LEU A 91 -10.08 -0.33 -0.19
N LEU A 92 -11.09 -0.06 0.65
CA LEU A 92 -11.85 -1.09 1.36
C LEU A 92 -12.51 -2.10 0.42
N VAL A 93 -12.93 -1.67 -0.78
CA VAL A 93 -13.50 -2.59 -1.78
C VAL A 93 -12.51 -3.71 -2.13
N PHE A 94 -11.23 -3.37 -2.25
CA PHE A 94 -10.17 -4.33 -2.52
C PHE A 94 -9.83 -5.17 -1.30
N ALA A 95 -9.84 -4.58 -0.11
CA ALA A 95 -9.63 -5.31 1.13
C ALA A 95 -10.72 -6.36 1.38
N ARG A 96 -11.98 -6.03 1.09
CA ARG A 96 -13.11 -6.98 1.14
C ARG A 96 -12.90 -8.13 0.15
N MET A 97 -12.44 -7.84 -1.06
CA MET A 97 -12.11 -8.86 -2.06
C MET A 97 -10.97 -9.77 -1.59
N ILE A 98 -9.87 -9.20 -1.07
CA ILE A 98 -8.75 -9.95 -0.49
C ILE A 98 -9.24 -10.83 0.66
N LYS A 99 -10.04 -10.30 1.58
CA LYS A 99 -10.53 -11.04 2.75
C LYS A 99 -11.47 -12.18 2.39
N LYS A 100 -12.22 -12.06 1.29
CA LYS A 100 -13.07 -13.14 0.77
C LYS A 100 -12.24 -14.34 0.27
N ILE A 101 -11.06 -14.08 -0.30
CA ILE A 101 -10.17 -15.11 -0.86
C ILE A 101 -9.18 -15.61 0.21
N TYR A 102 -8.68 -14.72 1.04
CA TYR A 102 -7.68 -14.97 2.08
C TYR A 102 -8.20 -14.47 3.44
N PRO A 103 -9.13 -15.21 4.08
CA PRO A 103 -9.80 -14.77 5.32
C PRO A 103 -8.86 -14.58 6.50
N GLN A 104 -7.68 -15.19 6.50
CA GLN A 104 -6.66 -15.08 7.54
C GLN A 104 -5.89 -13.75 7.52
N LYS A 105 -5.92 -12.98 6.42
CA LYS A 105 -5.09 -11.78 6.26
C LYS A 105 -5.54 -10.66 7.20
N ARG A 106 -4.59 -10.00 7.87
CA ARG A 106 -4.87 -8.86 8.75
C ARG A 106 -5.05 -7.61 7.88
N ILE A 107 -6.17 -6.91 8.03
CA ILE A 107 -6.43 -5.66 7.31
C ILE A 107 -6.32 -4.50 8.30
N ILE A 108 -5.54 -3.48 7.95
CA ILE A 108 -5.40 -2.25 8.74
C ILE A 108 -5.73 -1.08 7.81
N LEU A 109 -6.69 -0.23 8.19
CA LEU A 109 -7.03 0.98 7.46
C LEU A 109 -6.47 2.19 8.21
N MET A 110 -5.66 3.00 7.54
CA MET A 110 -5.28 4.30 8.03
C MET A 110 -6.41 5.27 7.74
N ALA A 111 -7.08 5.72 8.79
CA ALA A 111 -8.07 6.79 8.70
C ALA A 111 -7.35 8.15 8.63
N HIS A 112 -7.69 8.96 7.65
CA HIS A 112 -7.23 10.34 7.51
C HIS A 112 -8.41 11.30 7.70
N GLY A 113 -8.18 12.41 8.39
CA GLY A 113 -9.17 13.21 9.13
C GLY A 113 -10.61 13.24 8.61
N ILE A 114 -10.83 13.78 7.41
CA ILE A 114 -12.19 14.06 6.90
C ILE A 114 -12.97 12.81 6.46
N GLU A 115 -12.35 11.62 6.45
CA GLU A 115 -13.00 10.38 6.00
C GLU A 115 -13.86 9.73 7.10
N VAL A 116 -13.82 10.24 8.34
CA VAL A 116 -14.48 9.64 9.52
C VAL A 116 -15.42 10.62 10.26
N TRP A 117 -15.77 11.75 9.63
CA TRP A 117 -16.73 12.72 10.17
C TRP A 117 -17.97 12.84 9.30
#